data_AF-A0A954VP65-F1
#
_entry.id   AF-A0A954VP65-F1
#
_cell.length_a   1.000
_cell.length_b   1.000
_cell.length_c   1.000
_cell.angle_alpha   90.00
_cell.angle_beta   90.00
_cell.angle_gamma   90.00
#
_symmetry.space_group_name_H-M   'P 1'
#
loop_
_entity.id
_entity.type
_entity.pdbx_description
1 polymer ?
#
loop_
_entity_poly.entity_id
_entity_poly.type
_entity_poly.pdbx_seq_one_letter_code
_entity_poly.pdbx_strand_id
1 'polypeptide(L)'
;MTTNSTETKKAKPVFRKLLPNGISAAVFENEYEGRTYRSVNLQRSYRKDGEWKRMSMYIDHEHIPFLIEALQGTWNFLNSSPVAQSVAESETIEIQDEATIDA
;
A
#
# COMPACT_ATOMS: atom_id res chain seq x y z
N MET A 1 8.64 -28.07 35.32
CA MET A 1 9.17 -27.04 34.40
C MET A 1 8.10 -26.76 33.38
N THR A 2 7.34 -25.68 33.53
CA THR A 2 6.21 -25.34 32.65
C THR A 2 6.69 -24.23 31.73
N THR A 3 6.84 -24.54 30.44
CA THR A 3 7.20 -23.58 29.41
C THR A 3 6.00 -22.66 29.19
N ASN A 4 6.07 -21.43 29.71
CA ASN A 4 5.15 -20.36 29.32
C ASN A 4 5.43 -20.01 27.85
N SER A 5 4.65 -20.59 26.95
CA SER A 5 4.54 -20.12 25.58
C SER A 5 3.87 -18.75 25.62
N THR A 6 4.66 -17.69 25.57
CA THR A 6 4.16 -16.33 25.39
C THR A 6 3.49 -16.27 24.02
N GLU A 7 2.16 -16.40 23.98
CA GLU A 7 1.38 -16.04 22.81
C GLU A 7 1.64 -14.55 22.55
N THR A 8 2.49 -14.27 21.56
CA THR A 8 2.61 -12.94 20.99
C THR A 8 1.27 -12.62 20.35
N LYS A 9 0.39 -11.92 21.09
CA LYS A 9 -0.82 -11.31 20.54
C LYS A 9 -0.38 -10.54 19.30
N LYS A 10 -0.74 -11.04 18.11
CA LYS A 10 -0.42 -10.39 16.84
C LYS A 10 -1.01 -8.98 16.90
N ALA A 11 -0.15 -7.98 16.93
CA ALA A 11 -0.56 -6.58 16.99
C ALA A 11 -1.51 -6.30 15.83
N LYS A 12 -2.69 -5.75 16.12
CA LYS A 12 -3.64 -5.36 15.09
C LYS A 12 -3.18 -4.04 14.47
N PRO A 13 -3.25 -3.89 13.15
CA PRO A 13 -2.89 -2.63 12.52
C PRO A 13 -3.92 -1.55 12.87
N VAL A 14 -3.45 -0.34 13.16
CA VAL A 14 -4.29 0.85 13.37
C VAL A 14 -4.81 1.44 12.06
N PHE A 15 -4.13 1.12 10.95
CA PHE A 15 -4.57 1.46 9.61
C PHE A 15 -4.23 0.31 8.67
N ARG A 16 -5.13 0.00 7.73
CA ARG A 16 -4.86 -0.95 6.66
C ARG A 16 -5.55 -0.49 5.38
N LYS A 17 -4.83 -0.52 4.26
CA LYS A 17 -5.37 -0.25 2.93
C LYS A 17 -4.78 -1.21 1.90
N LEU A 18 -5.64 -1.77 1.05
CA LEU A 18 -5.22 -2.46 -0.16
C LEU A 18 -5.23 -1.47 -1.32
N LEU A 19 -4.08 -1.23 -1.91
CA LEU A 19 -3.91 -0.41 -3.10
C LEU A 19 -4.11 -1.26 -4.36
N PRO A 20 -4.39 -0.63 -5.51
CA PRO A 20 -4.38 -1.30 -6.81
C PRO A 20 -3.07 -2.08 -7.03
N ASN A 21 -3.13 -3.14 -7.84
CA ASN A 21 -2.00 -4.02 -8.14
C ASN A 21 -1.47 -4.87 -6.96
N GLY A 22 -2.31 -5.13 -5.95
CA GLY A 22 -2.02 -6.12 -4.91
C GLY A 22 -0.99 -5.67 -3.87
N ILE A 23 -0.90 -4.36 -3.62
CA ILE A 23 -0.05 -3.79 -2.56
C ILE A 23 -0.91 -3.53 -1.31
N SER A 24 -0.61 -4.20 -0.20
CA SER A 24 -1.22 -3.95 1.10
C SER A 24 -0.30 -3.05 1.93
N ALA A 25 -0.84 -1.94 2.44
CA ALA A 25 -0.17 -1.09 3.40
C ALA A 25 -0.86 -1.22 4.77
N ALA A 26 -0.07 -1.38 5.83
CA ALA A 26 -0.57 -1.45 7.20
C ALA A 26 0.31 -0.63 8.15
N VAL A 27 -0.31 0.05 9.11
CA VAL A 27 0.37 0.82 10.16
C VAL A 27 0.15 0.11 11.49
N PHE A 28 1.20 -0.07 12.27
CA PHE A 28 1.14 -0.69 13.59
C PHE A 28 1.60 0.32 14.64
N GLU A 29 0.94 0.32 15.78
CA GLU A 29 1.42 1.02 16.98
C GLU A 29 2.25 0.05 17.81
N ASN A 30 3.42 0.53 18.22
CA ASN A 30 4.37 -0.19 19.04
C ASN A 30 4.67 0.66 20.29
N GLU A 31 4.88 0.00 21.41
CA GLU A 31 5.29 0.65 22.66
C GLU A 31 6.69 0.17 23.03
N TYR A 32 7.60 1.12 23.27
CA TYR A 32 8.96 0.84 23.72
C TYR A 32 9.37 1.91 24.74
N GLU A 33 9.82 1.48 25.91
CA GLU A 33 10.25 2.37 27.00
C GLU A 33 9.21 3.46 27.36
N GLY A 34 7.92 3.12 27.34
CA GLY A 34 6.83 4.04 27.65
C GLY A 34 6.51 5.07 26.57
N ARG A 35 7.12 4.93 25.37
CA ARG A 35 6.84 5.76 24.20
C ARG A 35 6.10 4.95 23.14
N THR A 36 5.07 5.55 22.56
CA THR A 36 4.37 4.98 21.41
C THR A 36 5.01 5.46 20.11
N TYR A 37 5.37 4.54 19.23
CA TYR A 37 5.85 4.82 17.88
C TYR A 37 5.07 3.98 16.87
N ARG A 38 4.99 4.48 15.64
CA ARG A 38 4.28 3.80 14.55
C ARG A 38 5.27 3.28 13.53
N SER A 39 5.05 2.06 13.07
CA SER A 39 5.77 1.48 11.95
C SER A 39 4.83 1.14 10.80
N VAL A 40 5.38 1.11 9.60
CA VAL A 40 4.61 0.81 8.37
C VAL A 40 5.11 -0.50 7.77
N ASN A 41 4.17 -1.37 7.42
CA ASN A 41 4.44 -2.57 6.65
C ASN A 41 3.78 -2.46 5.28
N LEU A 42 4.59 -2.61 4.23
CA LEU A 42 4.14 -2.68 2.85
C LEU A 42 4.34 -4.10 2.32
N GLN A 43 3.30 -4.70 1.76
CA GLN A 43 3.37 -6.03 1.15
C GLN A 43 2.88 -5.98 -0.28
N ARG A 44 3.71 -6.40 -1.23
CA ARG A 44 3.33 -6.56 -2.63
C ARG A 44 3.23 -8.04 -2.96
N SER A 45 2.07 -8.46 -3.46
CA SER A 45 1.92 -9.78 -4.07
C SER A 45 2.08 -9.64 -5.59
N TYR A 46 2.88 -10.50 -6.21
CA TYR A 46 3.15 -10.47 -7.65
C TYR A 46 3.36 -11.87 -8.21
N ARG A 47 3.17 -12.06 -9.51
CA ARG A 47 3.39 -13.35 -10.18
C ARG A 47 4.76 -13.38 -10.86
N LYS A 48 5.53 -14.44 -10.63
CA LYS A 48 6.83 -14.67 -11.30
C LYS A 48 7.02 -16.17 -11.49
N ASP A 49 7.41 -16.58 -12.70
CA ASP A 49 7.65 -17.98 -13.04
C ASP A 49 6.41 -18.89 -12.84
N GLY A 50 5.21 -18.33 -13.10
CA GLY A 50 3.95 -19.05 -12.90
C GLY A 50 3.42 -19.04 -11.46
N GLU A 51 4.25 -18.67 -10.48
CA GLU A 51 3.93 -18.71 -9.05
C GLU A 51 3.62 -17.34 -8.44
N TRP A 52 2.79 -17.31 -7.41
CA TRP A 52 2.56 -16.11 -6.59
C TRP A 52 3.69 -15.93 -5.58
N LYS A 53 4.36 -14.78 -5.64
CA LYS A 53 5.40 -14.36 -4.71
C LYS A 53 4.93 -13.17 -3.89
N ARG A 54 5.46 -13.04 -2.68
CA ARG A 54 5.17 -11.92 -1.77
C ARG A 54 6.46 -11.25 -1.36
N MET A 55 6.52 -9.95 -1.54
CA MET A 55 7.57 -9.09 -1.01
C MET A 55 6.99 -8.28 0.15
N SER A 56 7.70 -8.24 1.28
CA SER A 56 7.33 -7.42 2.43
C SER A 56 8.45 -6.44 2.73
N MET A 57 8.11 -5.19 2.95
CA MET A 57 9.00 -4.13 3.38
C MET A 57 8.48 -3.60 4.70
N TYR A 58 9.35 -3.53 5.69
CA TYR A 58 9.06 -2.94 6.98
C TYR A 58 9.83 -1.63 7.10
N ILE A 59 9.13 -0.59 7.54
CA ILE A 59 9.63 0.77 7.59
C ILE A 59 9.47 1.26 9.01
N ASP A 60 10.62 1.54 9.63
CA ASP A 60 10.69 2.14 10.95
C ASP A 60 10.37 3.63 10.94
N HIS A 61 9.92 4.13 12.09
CA HIS A 61 9.47 5.50 12.28
C HIS A 61 10.51 6.56 11.86
N GLU A 62 11.80 6.28 12.05
CA GLU A 62 12.92 7.17 11.68
C GLU A 62 13.02 7.40 10.16
N HIS A 63 12.53 6.45 9.35
CA HIS A 63 12.59 6.53 7.89
C HIS A 63 11.34 7.14 7.25
N ILE A 64 10.24 7.27 8.01
CA ILE A 64 8.97 7.78 7.51
C ILE A 64 9.08 9.20 6.95
N PRO A 65 9.78 10.16 7.57
CA PRO A 65 9.89 11.52 7.03
C PRO A 65 10.51 11.53 5.62
N PHE A 66 11.60 10.78 5.42
CA PHE A 66 12.28 10.69 4.13
C PHE A 66 11.39 10.07 3.04
N LEU A 67 10.57 9.08 3.41
CA LEU A 67 9.62 8.47 2.47
C LEU A 67 8.49 9.42 2.10
N ILE A 68 8.01 10.25 3.03
CA ILE A 68 6.99 11.28 2.73
C ILE A 68 7.54 12.24 1.67
N GLU A 69 8.76 12.75 1.87
CA GLU A 69 9.41 13.65 0.91
C GLU A 69 9.59 13.00 -0.47
N ALA A 70 10.07 11.75 -0.52
CA ALA A 70 10.25 11.02 -1.77
C ALA A 70 8.91 10.78 -2.51
N LEU A 71 7.86 10.41 -1.78
CA LEU A 71 6.53 10.19 -2.33
C LEU A 71 5.91 11.49 -2.84
N GLN A 72 6.05 12.60 -2.10
CA GLN A 72 5.59 13.92 -2.53
C GLN A 72 6.33 14.40 -3.78
N GLY A 73 7.65 14.26 -3.82
CA GLY A 73 8.46 14.61 -5.00
C GLY A 73 8.04 13.80 -6.23
N THR A 74 7.82 12.50 -6.06
CA THR A 74 7.33 11.61 -7.12
C THR A 74 5.93 12.02 -7.60
N TRP A 75 5.01 12.31 -6.68
CA TRP A 75 3.66 12.78 -7.01
C TRP A 75 3.70 14.09 -7.82
N ASN A 76 4.51 15.06 -7.41
CA ASN A 76 4.66 16.32 -8.13
C ASN A 76 5.23 16.12 -9.53
N PHE A 77 6.18 15.19 -9.70
CA PHE A 77 6.70 14.82 -11.02
C PHE A 77 5.62 14.19 -11.92
N LEU A 78 4.85 13.24 -11.38
CA LEU A 78 3.76 12.59 -12.13
C LEU A 78 2.67 13.58 -12.57
N ASN A 79 2.39 14.61 -11.77
CA ASN A 79 1.39 15.63 -12.16
C ASN A 79 1.93 16.73 -13.06
N SER A 80 3.25 16.94 -13.09
CA SER A 80 3.87 17.97 -13.95
C SER A 80 4.37 17.42 -15.29
N SER A 81 4.49 16.10 -15.44
CA SER A 81 4.91 15.45 -16.68
C SER A 81 3.73 15.21 -17.64
N PRO A 82 3.75 15.75 -18.88
CA PRO A 82 2.69 15.57 -19.88
C PRO A 82 2.42 14.10 -20.26
N VAL A 83 3.42 13.22 -20.07
CA VAL A 83 3.32 11.79 -20.38
C VAL A 83 2.53 11.01 -19.33
N ALA A 84 2.45 11.51 -18.09
CA ALA A 84 1.73 10.85 -17.01
C ALA A 84 0.24 11.27 -16.94
N GLN A 85 -0.14 12.42 -17.52
CA GLN A 85 -1.54 12.82 -17.64
C GLN A 85 -2.32 11.92 -18.62
N SER A 86 -1.71 11.44 -19.71
CA SER A 86 -2.38 10.57 -20.69
C SER A 86 -2.73 9.18 -20.17
N VAL A 87 -2.00 8.66 -19.18
CA VAL A 87 -2.30 7.36 -18.54
C VAL A 87 -3.45 7.49 -17.52
N ALA A 88 -3.63 8.66 -16.91
CA ALA A 88 -4.74 8.91 -15.99
C ALA A 88 -6.09 9.13 -16.71
N GLU A 89 -6.08 9.71 -17.91
CA GLU A 89 -7.30 9.91 -18.72
C GLU A 89 -7.78 8.63 -19.41
N SER A 90 -6.88 7.68 -19.69
CA SER A 90 -7.21 6.44 -20.41
C SER A 90 -8.07 5.44 -19.63
N GLU A 91 -8.33 5.67 -18.33
CA GLU A 91 -9.22 4.83 -17.51
C GLU A 91 -10.66 5.38 -17.39
N THR A 92 -11.00 6.51 -18.02
CA THR A 92 -12.39 6.95 -18.14
C THR A 92 -13.01 6.33 -19.39
N ILE A 93 -13.34 5.04 -19.32
CA ILE A 93 -14.21 4.40 -20.31
C ILE A 93 -15.62 4.92 -20.03
N GLU A 94 -16.09 5.89 -20.82
CA GLU A 94 -17.52 6.15 -20.96
C GLU A 94 -18.19 4.87 -21.48
N ILE A 95 -18.97 4.23 -20.63
CA ILE A 95 -19.94 3.23 -21.08
C ILE A 95 -21.01 4.00 -21.84
N GLN A 96 -20.90 4.04 -23.17
CA GLN A 96 -22.02 4.42 -24.02
C GLN A 96 -23.01 3.27 -23.99
N ASP A 97 -24.14 3.46 -23.28
CA ASP A 97 -25.30 2.58 -23.35
C ASP A 97 -25.88 2.63 -24.76
N GLU A 98 -25.36 1.82 -25.66
CA GLU A 98 -25.95 1.55 -26.96
C GLU A 98 -26.90 0.34 -26.82
N ALA A 99 -28.16 0.61 -26.46
CA ALA A 99 -29.28 -0.28 -26.78
C ALA A 99 -30.64 0.39 -26.53
N THR A 100 -31.26 0.93 -27.58
CA THR A 100 -32.65 0.55 -27.89
C THR A 100 -32.84 0.59 -29.39
N ILE A 101 -33.04 -0.60 -29.95
CA ILE A 101 -33.35 -0.86 -31.35
C ILE A 101 -34.84 -0.55 -31.55
N ASP A 102 -35.16 0.26 -32.56
CA ASP A 102 -36.54 0.49 -33.03
C ASP A 102 -37.25 -0.83 -33.38
N ALA A 103 -38.50 -0.97 -32.93
CA ALA A 103 -39.50 -1.85 -33.52
C ALA A 103 -40.89 -1.22 -33.38
#